data_AF-A0A740RHY9-F1
#
_entry.id   AF-A0A740RHY9-F1
#
_cell.length_a   1.000
_cell.length_b   1.000
_cell.length_c   1.000
_cell.angle_alpha   90.00
_cell.angle_beta   90.00
_cell.angle_gamma   90.00
#
_symmetry.space_group_name_H-M   'P 1'
#
loop_
_entity.id
_entity.type
_entity.pdbx_description
1 polymer ?
#
loop_
_entity_poly.entity_id
_entity_poly.type
_entity_poly.pdbx_seq_one_letter_code
_entity_poly.pdbx_strand_id
1 'polypeptide(L)'
;DENGDLGPVYGKQWRAWPTPDGRHIDQIATVLSQLKNDPDSRRIIVSAWNVGELDKMALAPCHAFFQFYVADGKLSCQLYQRSCDVFLGLPFNIASYALLVHMMAQQCDLDVGDFVWTGGDTHLYSNHMEQTHLQLSREPRALPKLVIKRKPDSLFDYRFDDFEIEGYDPHPGIKAPVAI
;
A
#
# COMPACT_ATOMS: atom_id res chain seq x y z
N ASP A 1 14.67 -16.81 -0.97
CA ASP A 1 15.41 -18.07 -0.75
C ASP A 1 16.90 -17.73 -0.76
N GLU A 2 17.80 -18.70 -0.97
CA GLU A 2 19.25 -18.44 -1.09
C GLU A 2 19.64 -17.52 -2.25
N ASN A 3 18.75 -17.37 -3.25
CA ASN A 3 18.91 -16.49 -4.40
C ASN A 3 18.25 -15.13 -4.21
N GLY A 4 17.59 -14.90 -3.07
CA GLY A 4 16.83 -13.68 -2.78
C GLY A 4 15.38 -13.71 -3.27
N ASP A 5 14.89 -14.83 -3.80
CA ASP A 5 13.51 -14.92 -4.32
C ASP A 5 12.48 -15.04 -3.18
N LEU A 6 11.43 -14.23 -3.23
CA LEU A 6 10.31 -14.28 -2.27
C LEU A 6 9.13 -15.12 -2.78
N GLY A 7 9.25 -15.72 -3.96
CA GLY A 7 8.14 -16.32 -4.68
C GLY A 7 7.22 -15.26 -5.30
N PRO A 8 5.99 -15.64 -5.72
CA PRO A 8 5.10 -14.79 -6.48
C PRO A 8 4.32 -13.81 -5.59
N VAL A 9 5.01 -12.99 -4.80
CA VAL A 9 4.41 -12.02 -3.88
C VAL A 9 3.82 -10.80 -4.62
N TYR A 10 3.59 -9.69 -3.91
CA TYR A 10 2.84 -8.51 -4.36
C TYR A 10 3.15 -8.05 -5.79
N GLY A 11 4.42 -7.76 -6.12
CA GLY A 11 4.78 -7.23 -7.43
C GLY A 11 4.34 -8.12 -8.60
N LYS A 12 4.51 -9.44 -8.46
CA LYS A 12 4.05 -10.40 -9.47
C LYS A 12 2.52 -10.39 -9.59
N GLN A 13 1.80 -10.43 -8.47
CA GLN A 13 0.34 -10.42 -8.54
C GLN A 13 -0.21 -9.10 -9.12
N TRP A 14 0.40 -7.97 -8.79
CA TRP A 14 -0.06 -6.66 -9.25
C TRP A 14 0.19 -6.45 -10.75
N ARG A 15 1.32 -6.94 -11.28
CA ARG A 15 1.78 -6.64 -12.65
C ARG A 15 1.62 -7.79 -13.63
N ALA A 16 1.50 -9.02 -13.14
CA ALA A 16 1.47 -10.22 -13.96
C ALA A 16 0.70 -11.35 -13.27
N TRP A 17 -0.57 -11.10 -12.91
CA TRP A 17 -1.44 -12.14 -12.32
C TRP A 17 -1.66 -13.27 -13.34
N PRO A 18 -1.22 -14.51 -13.08
CA PRO A 18 -1.37 -15.61 -14.02
C PRO A 18 -2.81 -16.12 -14.10
N THR A 19 -3.26 -16.46 -15.30
CA THR A 19 -4.59 -17.05 -15.56
C THR A 19 -4.48 -18.50 -16.03
N PRO A 20 -5.55 -19.32 -15.88
CA PRO A 20 -5.53 -20.73 -16.30
C PRO A 20 -5.26 -20.95 -17.80
N ASP A 21 -5.57 -19.96 -18.64
CA ASP A 21 -5.34 -19.99 -20.09
C ASP A 21 -3.96 -19.45 -20.51
N GLY A 22 -3.06 -19.21 -19.55
CA GLY A 22 -1.66 -18.83 -19.80
C GLY A 22 -1.42 -17.32 -19.99
N ARG A 23 -2.46 -16.47 -19.88
CA ARG A 23 -2.29 -15.02 -19.87
C ARG A 23 -1.75 -14.53 -18.53
N HIS A 24 -1.29 -13.28 -18.54
CA HIS A 24 -0.92 -12.53 -17.35
C HIS A 24 -1.67 -11.20 -17.37
N ILE A 25 -2.28 -10.84 -16.24
CA ILE A 25 -3.07 -9.60 -16.10
C ILE A 25 -2.25 -8.58 -15.31
N ASP A 26 -1.98 -7.42 -15.92
CA ASP A 26 -1.48 -6.25 -15.20
C ASP A 26 -2.66 -5.51 -14.55
N GLN A 27 -2.89 -5.79 -13.26
CA GLN A 27 -4.00 -5.23 -12.50
C GLN A 27 -3.82 -3.72 -12.30
N ILE A 28 -2.58 -3.24 -12.16
CA ILE A 28 -2.31 -1.81 -11.98
C ILE A 28 -2.61 -1.03 -13.26
N ALA A 29 -2.18 -1.54 -14.42
CA ALA A 29 -2.53 -0.94 -15.71
C ALA A 29 -4.05 -0.99 -15.97
N THR A 30 -4.71 -2.09 -15.58
CA THR A 30 -6.17 -2.22 -15.66
C THR A 30 -6.88 -1.14 -14.85
N VAL A 31 -6.48 -0.97 -13.59
CA VAL A 31 -7.06 0.04 -12.69
C VAL A 31 -6.79 1.47 -13.17
N LEU A 32 -5.59 1.80 -13.65
CA LEU A 32 -5.31 3.11 -14.23
C LEU A 32 -6.23 3.42 -15.40
N SER A 33 -6.47 2.44 -16.28
CA SER A 33 -7.41 2.60 -17.40
C SER A 33 -8.84 2.79 -16.93
N GLN A 34 -9.29 2.03 -15.92
CA GLN A 34 -10.62 2.17 -15.34
C GLN A 34 -10.82 3.54 -14.68
N LEU A 35 -9.85 4.02 -13.91
CA LEU A 35 -9.93 5.35 -13.27
C LEU A 35 -10.07 6.48 -14.28
N LYS A 36 -9.43 6.36 -15.45
CA LYS A 36 -9.49 7.38 -16.51
C LYS A 36 -10.77 7.31 -17.36
N ASN A 37 -11.31 6.10 -17.57
CA ASN A 37 -12.37 5.87 -18.55
C ASN A 37 -13.74 5.54 -17.95
N ASP A 38 -13.78 5.03 -16.72
CA ASP A 38 -14.99 4.61 -16.00
C ASP A 38 -14.82 4.86 -14.48
N PRO A 39 -14.65 6.13 -14.05
CA PRO A 39 -14.31 6.47 -12.65
C PRO A 39 -15.41 6.09 -11.64
N ASP A 40 -16.66 5.96 -12.07
CA ASP A 40 -17.80 5.55 -11.23
C ASP A 40 -17.85 4.03 -10.99
N SER A 41 -16.94 3.29 -11.62
CA SER A 41 -16.92 1.83 -11.54
C SER A 41 -16.73 1.35 -10.11
N ARG A 42 -17.58 0.41 -9.69
CA ARG A 42 -17.49 -0.23 -8.37
C ARG A 42 -16.54 -1.45 -8.37
N ARG A 43 -15.70 -1.58 -9.42
CA ARG A 43 -14.86 -2.75 -9.69
C ARG A 43 -13.38 -2.40 -9.91
N ILE A 44 -12.97 -1.21 -9.50
CA ILE A 44 -11.59 -0.73 -9.63
C ILE A 44 -10.74 -1.35 -8.53
N ILE A 45 -10.24 -2.56 -8.77
CA ILE A 45 -9.73 -3.46 -7.74
C ILE A 45 -8.35 -4.02 -8.13
N VAL A 46 -7.51 -4.21 -7.12
CA VAL A 46 -6.30 -5.03 -7.21
C VAL A 46 -6.30 -6.04 -6.06
N SER A 47 -6.01 -7.30 -6.39
CA SER A 47 -5.84 -8.38 -5.41
C SER A 47 -4.42 -8.93 -5.45
N ALA A 48 -3.81 -9.14 -4.28
CA ALA A 48 -2.61 -9.96 -4.13
C ALA A 48 -2.95 -11.41 -3.73
N TRP A 49 -4.21 -11.70 -3.40
CA TRP A 49 -4.64 -12.99 -2.86
C TRP A 49 -4.87 -14.05 -3.95
N ASN A 50 -3.80 -14.50 -4.59
CA ASN A 50 -3.86 -15.56 -5.60
C ASN A 50 -3.80 -16.94 -4.96
N VAL A 51 -4.98 -17.56 -4.79
CA VAL A 51 -5.15 -18.85 -4.11
C VAL A 51 -4.25 -19.95 -4.68
N GLY A 52 -4.07 -20.00 -6.01
CA GLY A 52 -3.26 -21.02 -6.68
C GLY A 52 -1.75 -20.79 -6.63
N GLU A 53 -1.31 -19.69 -6.02
CA GLU A 53 0.11 -19.36 -5.86
C GLU A 53 0.54 -19.13 -4.40
N LEU A 54 -0.39 -19.18 -3.42
CA LEU A 54 -0.10 -18.90 -2.01
C LEU A 54 1.01 -19.80 -1.43
N ASP A 55 1.01 -21.07 -1.78
CA ASP A 55 1.98 -22.08 -1.33
C ASP A 55 3.41 -21.84 -1.85
N LYS A 56 3.54 -21.02 -2.90
CA LYS A 56 4.82 -20.66 -3.51
C LYS A 56 5.38 -19.35 -2.97
N MET A 57 4.62 -18.61 -2.16
CA MET A 57 5.03 -17.34 -1.58
C MET A 57 5.79 -17.58 -0.28
N ALA A 58 6.86 -16.80 -0.04
CA ALA A 58 7.59 -16.86 1.23
C ALA A 58 6.66 -16.56 2.43
N LEU A 59 5.72 -15.62 2.25
CA LEU A 59 4.63 -15.36 3.17
C LEU A 59 3.38 -14.98 2.37
N ALA A 60 2.21 -15.43 2.84
CA ALA A 60 0.94 -15.01 2.27
C ALA A 60 0.76 -13.48 2.40
N PRO A 61 0.15 -12.79 1.42
CA PRO A 61 0.02 -11.33 1.41
C PRO A 61 -0.68 -10.80 2.68
N CYS A 62 -0.06 -9.89 3.43
CA CYS A 62 -0.70 -9.23 4.57
C CYS A 62 -1.72 -8.20 4.08
N HIS A 63 -1.31 -7.34 3.14
CA HIS A 63 -2.16 -6.39 2.44
C HIS A 63 -2.74 -7.07 1.18
N ALA A 64 -3.90 -7.70 1.36
CA ALA A 64 -4.40 -8.73 0.47
C ALA A 64 -5.19 -8.18 -0.73
N PHE A 65 -5.93 -7.09 -0.53
CA PHE A 65 -6.90 -6.58 -1.49
C PHE A 65 -7.09 -5.08 -1.29
N PHE A 66 -7.20 -4.31 -2.37
CA PHE A 66 -7.57 -2.91 -2.30
C PHE A 66 -8.46 -2.47 -3.46
N GLN A 67 -9.29 -1.47 -3.18
CA GLN A 67 -10.25 -0.90 -4.11
C GLN A 67 -10.10 0.62 -4.17
N PHE A 68 -10.16 1.18 -5.37
CA PHE A 68 -10.23 2.62 -5.57
C PHE A 68 -11.67 3.10 -5.78
N TYR A 69 -11.88 4.38 -5.50
CA TYR A 69 -13.15 5.05 -5.68
C TYR A 69 -12.91 6.51 -6.06
N VAL A 70 -13.72 7.05 -6.98
CA VAL A 70 -13.68 8.46 -7.37
C VAL A 70 -15.02 9.12 -7.05
N ALA A 71 -14.98 10.26 -6.39
CA ALA A 71 -16.12 11.16 -6.25
C ALA A 71 -15.61 12.60 -6.14
N ASP A 72 -16.36 13.55 -6.71
CA ASP A 72 -16.04 14.98 -6.66
C ASP A 72 -14.60 15.30 -7.08
N GLY A 73 -14.08 14.59 -8.09
CA GLY A 73 -12.72 14.75 -8.61
C GLY A 73 -11.61 14.21 -7.71
N LYS A 74 -11.93 13.48 -6.63
CA LYS A 74 -10.98 12.96 -5.64
C LYS A 74 -10.86 11.44 -5.70
N LEU A 75 -9.62 10.94 -5.67
CA LEU A 75 -9.29 9.51 -5.61
C LEU A 75 -9.15 9.04 -4.16
N SER A 76 -10.03 8.13 -3.75
CA SER A 76 -9.93 7.39 -2.49
C SER A 76 -9.47 5.95 -2.74
N CYS A 77 -8.90 5.31 -1.71
CA CYS A 77 -8.52 3.90 -1.74
C CYS A 77 -8.85 3.22 -0.41
N GLN A 78 -9.48 2.06 -0.46
CA GLN A 78 -9.66 1.19 0.68
C GLN A 78 -8.71 0.00 0.60
N LEU A 79 -7.96 -0.26 1.67
CA LEU A 79 -7.13 -1.46 1.84
C LEU A 79 -7.80 -2.44 2.81
N TYR A 80 -7.90 -3.71 2.41
CA TYR A 80 -8.13 -4.84 3.32
C TYR A 80 -6.80 -5.54 3.64
N GLN A 81 -6.35 -5.38 4.88
CA GLN A 81 -5.15 -5.98 5.43
C GLN A 81 -5.52 -7.12 6.37
N ARG A 82 -5.38 -8.37 5.92
CA ARG A 82 -5.84 -9.56 6.65
C ARG A 82 -5.12 -9.81 7.99
N SER A 83 -3.89 -9.32 8.12
CA SER A 83 -3.03 -9.49 9.28
C SER A 83 -2.13 -8.27 9.43
N CYS A 84 -2.12 -7.69 10.63
CA CYS A 84 -1.49 -6.41 10.89
C CYS A 84 -0.74 -6.41 12.22
N ASP A 85 0.59 -6.40 12.13
CA ASP A 85 1.46 -5.94 13.22
C ASP A 85 1.28 -4.43 13.36
N VAL A 86 0.61 -4.02 14.44
CA VAL A 86 0.27 -2.61 14.69
C VAL A 86 1.51 -1.76 14.97
N PHE A 87 2.54 -2.31 15.61
CA PHE A 87 3.68 -1.51 16.06
C PHE A 87 4.72 -1.33 14.95
N LEU A 88 5.15 -2.43 14.30
CA LEU A 88 6.16 -2.36 13.24
C LEU A 88 5.54 -2.19 11.86
N GLY A 89 4.47 -2.92 11.54
CA GLY A 89 3.96 -3.03 10.17
C GLY A 89 3.06 -1.86 9.75
N LEU A 90 2.05 -1.56 10.56
CA LEU A 90 0.99 -0.62 10.22
C LEU A 90 1.49 0.77 9.79
N PRO A 91 2.49 1.39 10.45
CA PRO A 91 3.02 2.70 10.01
C PRO A 91 3.52 2.68 8.56
N PHE A 92 4.23 1.62 8.15
CA PHE A 92 4.70 1.47 6.77
C PHE A 92 3.55 1.17 5.81
N ASN A 93 2.57 0.37 6.22
CA ASN A 93 1.42 0.05 5.37
C ASN A 93 0.59 1.29 5.05
N ILE A 94 0.32 2.15 6.05
CA ILE A 94 -0.39 3.42 5.84
C ILE A 94 0.40 4.32 4.87
N ALA A 95 1.70 4.52 5.13
CA ALA A 95 2.54 5.38 4.29
C ALA A 95 2.63 4.86 2.84
N SER A 96 2.76 3.55 2.64
CA SER A 96 2.86 2.94 1.32
C SER A 96 1.60 3.14 0.49
N TYR A 97 0.42 2.94 1.08
CA TYR A 97 -0.84 3.07 0.34
C TYR A 97 -1.26 4.52 0.16
N ALA A 98 -0.97 5.41 1.12
CA ALA A 98 -1.11 6.84 0.92
C ALA A 98 -0.25 7.33 -0.26
N LEU A 99 1.03 6.93 -0.32
CA LEU A 99 1.91 7.26 -1.43
C LEU A 99 1.37 6.73 -2.77
N LEU A 100 0.85 5.50 -2.80
CA LEU A 100 0.24 4.93 -3.99
C LEU A 100 -0.98 5.75 -4.46
N VAL A 101 -1.87 6.14 -3.54
CA VAL A 101 -3.02 7.01 -3.87
C VAL A 101 -2.57 8.32 -4.49
N HIS A 102 -1.56 8.96 -3.91
CA HIS A 102 -0.98 10.19 -4.44
C HIS A 102 -0.41 10.03 -5.86
N MET A 103 0.33 8.95 -6.12
CA MET A 103 0.87 8.64 -7.46
C MET A 103 -0.24 8.36 -8.47
N MET A 104 -1.23 7.54 -8.08
CA MET A 104 -2.38 7.19 -8.93
C MET A 104 -3.23 8.43 -9.27
N ALA A 105 -3.51 9.27 -8.27
CA ALA A 105 -4.27 10.51 -8.46
C ALA A 105 -3.55 11.45 -9.44
N GLN A 106 -2.23 11.66 -9.28
CA GLN A 106 -1.45 12.49 -10.20
C GLN A 106 -1.47 11.95 -11.64
N GLN A 107 -1.41 10.62 -11.82
CA GLN A 107 -1.46 9.99 -13.14
C GLN A 107 -2.85 10.02 -13.80
N CYS A 108 -3.90 10.25 -13.01
CA CYS A 108 -5.28 10.35 -13.45
C CYS A 108 -5.83 11.79 -13.45
N ASP A 109 -5.00 12.79 -13.15
CA ASP A 109 -5.41 14.19 -13.04
C ASP A 109 -6.55 14.41 -12.03
N LEU A 110 -6.48 13.68 -10.91
CA LEU A 110 -7.41 13.75 -9.78
C LEU A 110 -6.74 14.38 -8.55
N ASP A 111 -7.57 14.95 -7.68
CA ASP A 111 -7.16 15.30 -6.32
C ASP A 111 -7.11 14.04 -5.43
N VAL A 112 -6.48 14.13 -4.26
CA VAL A 112 -6.50 13.04 -3.27
C VAL A 112 -7.73 13.09 -2.39
N GLY A 113 -8.35 11.93 -2.20
CA GLY A 113 -9.44 11.69 -1.25
C GLY A 113 -8.93 10.96 0.00
N ASP A 114 -9.69 9.97 0.44
CA ASP A 114 -9.43 9.23 1.67
C ASP A 114 -8.63 7.95 1.42
N PHE A 115 -7.68 7.66 2.31
CA PHE A 115 -7.17 6.31 2.48
C PHE A 115 -7.92 5.62 3.63
N VAL A 116 -8.74 4.62 3.28
CA VAL A 116 -9.53 3.85 4.24
C VAL A 116 -8.80 2.54 4.56
N TRP A 117 -8.25 2.44 5.76
CA TRP A 117 -7.60 1.23 6.21
C TRP A 117 -8.61 0.29 6.90
N THR A 118 -8.65 -0.98 6.49
CA THR A 118 -9.47 -2.04 7.11
C THR A 118 -8.59 -3.22 7.50
N GLY A 119 -8.57 -3.55 8.79
CA GLY A 119 -7.83 -4.69 9.34
C GLY A 119 -8.68 -5.95 9.49
N GLY A 120 -8.06 -7.10 9.28
CA GLY A 120 -8.52 -8.41 9.75
C GLY A 120 -7.98 -8.67 11.16
N ASP A 121 -7.11 -9.67 11.31
CA ASP A 121 -6.37 -9.87 12.55
C ASP A 121 -5.40 -8.71 12.78
N THR A 122 -5.70 -7.88 13.79
CA THR A 122 -4.95 -6.66 14.09
C THR A 122 -4.40 -6.78 15.51
N HIS A 123 -3.08 -6.87 15.63
CA HIS A 123 -2.44 -7.32 16.86
C HIS A 123 -1.19 -6.53 17.23
N LEU A 124 -0.82 -6.63 18.50
CA LEU A 124 0.46 -6.21 19.05
C LEU A 124 1.20 -7.45 19.52
N TYR A 125 2.47 -7.60 19.12
CA TYR A 125 3.31 -8.66 19.68
C TYR A 125 3.61 -8.39 21.16
N SER A 126 3.66 -9.46 21.96
CA SER A 126 3.88 -9.35 23.40
C SER A 126 5.22 -8.72 23.76
N ASN A 127 6.24 -8.87 22.91
CA ASN A 127 7.56 -8.25 23.07
C ASN A 127 7.63 -6.79 22.56
N HIS A 128 6.51 -6.19 22.15
CA HIS A 128 6.41 -4.78 21.72
C HIS A 128 5.64 -3.90 22.74
N MET A 129 5.25 -4.44 23.89
CA MET A 129 4.37 -3.73 24.83
C MET A 129 5.03 -2.49 25.45
N GLU A 130 6.29 -2.57 25.87
CA GLU A 130 7.02 -1.42 26.43
C GLU A 130 7.14 -0.28 25.40
N GLN A 131 7.46 -0.62 24.16
CA GLN A 131 7.56 0.31 23.04
C GLN A 131 6.22 0.96 22.73
N THR A 132 5.14 0.18 22.77
CA THR A 132 3.77 0.66 22.56
C THR A 132 3.38 1.64 23.65
N HIS A 133 3.62 1.32 24.93
CA HIS A 133 3.32 2.23 26.04
C HIS A 133 4.15 3.52 25.96
N LEU A 134 5.41 3.43 25.54
CA LEU A 134 6.25 4.62 25.28
C LEU A 134 5.71 5.47 24.14
N GLN A 135 5.17 4.86 23.07
CA GLN A 135 4.58 5.62 21.97
C GLN A 135 3.27 6.30 22.39
N LEU A 136 2.44 5.61 23.19
CA LEU A 136 1.17 6.14 23.70
C LEU A 136 1.32 7.30 24.69
N SER A 137 2.50 7.50 25.28
CA SER A 137 2.76 8.65 26.16
C SER A 137 3.14 9.94 25.41
N ARG A 138 3.22 9.89 24.08
CA ARG A 138 3.62 11.01 23.22
C ARG A 138 2.41 11.63 22.54
N GLU A 139 2.30 12.95 22.59
CA GLU A 139 1.32 13.69 21.80
C GLU A 139 1.69 13.67 20.30
N PRO A 140 0.72 13.39 19.40
CA PRO A 140 0.95 13.51 17.96
C PRO A 140 1.38 14.93 17.57
N ARG A 141 2.32 15.02 16.61
CA ARG A 141 2.69 16.30 15.97
C ARG A 141 1.88 16.51 14.69
N ALA A 142 2.02 17.68 14.09
CA ALA A 142 1.41 17.97 12.80
C ALA A 142 1.82 16.93 11.75
N LEU A 143 0.87 16.55 10.88
CA LEU A 143 1.17 15.67 9.75
C LEU A 143 2.16 16.36 8.79
N PRO A 144 3.13 15.61 8.23
CA PRO A 144 4.00 16.15 7.19
C PRO A 144 3.23 16.32 5.88
N LYS A 145 3.88 16.96 4.91
CA LYS A 145 3.34 17.14 3.56
C LYS A 145 4.19 16.37 2.55
N LEU A 146 3.53 15.55 1.72
CA LEU A 146 4.17 14.93 0.56
C LEU A 146 4.28 15.95 -0.59
N VAL A 147 5.47 16.05 -1.17
CA VAL A 147 5.75 16.78 -2.40
C VAL A 147 6.21 15.79 -3.46
N ILE A 148 5.49 15.77 -4.58
CA ILE A 148 5.88 15.02 -5.77
C ILE A 148 6.49 16.02 -6.77
N LYS A 149 7.81 15.95 -6.96
CA LYS A 149 8.60 16.95 -7.71
C LYS A 149 8.38 16.90 -9.22
N ARG A 150 7.93 15.75 -9.72
CA ARG A 150 7.81 15.47 -11.15
C ARG A 150 6.57 14.60 -11.40
N LYS A 151 5.84 14.91 -12.47
CA LYS A 151 4.84 14.01 -13.05
C LYS A 151 5.51 13.21 -14.20
N PRO A 152 5.85 11.93 -14.01
CA PRO A 152 6.32 11.07 -15.10
C PRO A 152 5.22 10.77 -16.12
N ASP A 153 5.63 10.27 -17.30
CA ASP A 153 4.74 9.84 -18.38
C ASP A 153 3.84 8.65 -18.00
N SER A 154 4.30 7.80 -17.08
CA SER A 154 3.50 6.70 -16.52
C SER A 154 3.73 6.52 -15.02
N LEU A 155 2.79 5.81 -14.38
CA LEU A 155 2.92 5.37 -12.98
C LEU A 155 4.19 4.53 -12.73
N PHE A 156 4.74 3.92 -13.77
CA PHE A 156 5.88 3.01 -13.63
C PHE A 156 7.23 3.72 -13.77
N ASP A 157 7.24 5.02 -14.11
CA ASP A 157 8.45 5.80 -14.34
C ASP A 157 8.79 6.76 -13.19
N TYR A 158 8.12 6.63 -12.04
CA TYR A 158 8.52 7.32 -10.81
C TYR A 158 9.86 6.80 -10.31
N ARG A 159 10.64 7.71 -9.73
CA ARG A 159 11.95 7.46 -9.12
C ARG A 159 11.92 7.89 -7.67
N PHE A 160 12.86 7.35 -6.88
CA PHE A 160 12.99 7.72 -5.47
C PHE A 160 13.08 9.24 -5.26
N ASP A 161 13.90 9.92 -6.07
CA ASP A 161 14.13 11.36 -5.97
C ASP A 161 12.92 12.23 -6.36
N ASP A 162 11.85 11.64 -6.92
CA ASP A 162 10.62 12.39 -7.23
C ASP A 162 9.80 12.71 -5.97
N PHE A 163 10.11 12.11 -4.83
CA PHE A 163 9.32 12.24 -3.60
C PHE A 163 10.11 12.96 -2.51
N GLU A 164 9.46 13.92 -1.86
CA GLU A 164 9.98 14.61 -0.68
C GLU A 164 8.89 14.73 0.38
N ILE A 165 9.28 14.58 1.65
CA ILE A 165 8.39 14.74 2.80
C ILE A 165 8.82 15.99 3.55
N GLU A 166 8.04 17.05 3.44
CA GLU A 166 8.31 18.33 4.10
C GLU A 166 7.63 18.40 5.48
N GLY A 167 8.29 19.09 6.42
CA GLY A 167 7.71 19.35 7.74
C GLY A 167 7.56 18.11 8.62
N TYR A 168 8.28 17.02 8.33
CA TYR A 168 8.29 15.84 9.20
C TYR A 168 9.14 16.08 10.43
N ASP A 169 8.48 16.33 11.56
CA ASP A 169 9.10 16.51 12.88
C ASP A 169 8.68 15.34 13.79
N PRO A 170 9.29 14.15 13.67
CA PRO A 170 8.90 13.00 14.48
C PRO A 170 9.51 13.07 15.89
N HIS A 171 8.84 12.41 16.83
CA HIS A 171 9.50 12.00 18.07
C HIS A 171 10.65 11.01 17.76
N PRO A 172 11.62 10.82 18.67
CA PRO A 172 12.72 9.87 18.46
C PRO A 172 12.21 8.46 18.13
N GLY A 173 12.86 7.81 17.17
CA GLY A 173 12.50 6.44 16.75
C GLY A 173 12.54 5.44 17.92
N ILE A 174 11.64 4.46 17.88
CA ILE A 174 11.54 3.40 18.89
C ILE A 174 11.94 2.08 18.22
N LYS A 175 12.96 1.40 18.76
CA LYS A 175 13.43 0.12 18.23
C LYS A 175 12.58 -1.02 18.81
N ALA A 176 12.14 -1.94 17.96
CA ALA A 176 11.53 -3.20 18.37
C ALA A 176 12.03 -4.35 17.51
N PRO A 177 12.19 -5.57 18.07
CA PRO A 177 12.61 -6.75 17.31
C PRO A 177 11.48 -7.27 16.42
N VAL A 178 11.79 -7.72 15.21
CA VAL A 178 10.83 -8.40 14.33
C VAL A 178 10.49 -9.77 14.93
N ALA A 179 9.21 -10.14 14.94
CA ALA A 179 8.80 -11.49 15.27
C ALA A 179 9.09 -12.42 14.08
N ILE A 180 9.80 -13.53 14.33
CA ILE A 180 10.08 -14.59 13.34
C ILE A 180 9.07 -15.70 13.52
#